data_AF-A0A9X2Z7N6-F1
#
_entry.id   AF-A0A9X2Z7N6-F1
#
_cell.length_a   1.000
_cell.length_b   1.000
_cell.length_c   1.000
_cell.angle_alpha   90.00
_cell.angle_beta   90.00
_cell.angle_gamma   90.00
#
_symmetry.space_group_name_H-M   'P 1'
#
loop_
_entity.id
_entity.type
_entity.pdbx_description
1 polymer ?
#
loop_
_entity_poly.entity_id
_entity_poly.type
_entity_poly.pdbx_seq_one_letter_code
_entity_poly.pdbx_strand_id
1 'polypeptide(L)'
;MAKKYRGIVLMSPLAREYADWWSVWYDLLSARQALHDRNFIPNKPSNMYGRRAMWDGAVVAYCRGFKPGRQSALLGPLLNSLTPLQRARHDEALHWRDKHIAHRVDKKLEHVAVTAMVDADGQVVEVQGSVTTTMMPPESAILEFAKVVDLLKDLVWEKRLVPLEADLKQEYEIHGVVPPTG
;
A
#
# COMPACT_ATOMS: atom_id res chain seq x y z
N MET A 1 19.17 21.47 34.72
CA MET A 1 18.45 20.23 35.12
C MET A 1 17.75 19.66 33.89
N ALA A 2 17.95 18.38 33.58
CA ALA A 2 17.21 17.72 32.49
C ALA A 2 15.77 17.41 32.93
N LYS A 3 14.77 17.70 32.09
CA LYS A 3 13.39 17.27 32.32
C LYS A 3 13.34 15.74 32.31
N LYS A 4 12.80 15.13 33.37
CA LYS A 4 12.48 13.70 33.39
C LYS A 4 11.09 13.51 32.78
N TYR A 5 10.99 12.65 31.78
CA TYR A 5 9.72 12.27 31.15
C TYR A 5 9.32 10.87 31.60
N ARG A 6 8.00 10.63 31.75
CA ARG A 6 7.42 9.30 32.00
C ARG A 6 6.45 8.98 30.88
N GLY A 7 6.60 7.81 30.25
CA GLY A 7 5.66 7.30 29.26
C GLY A 7 4.43 6.68 29.94
N ILE A 8 3.27 6.89 29.35
CA ILE A 8 2.00 6.26 29.74
C ILE A 8 1.31 5.75 28.48
N VAL A 9 0.60 4.62 28.59
CA VAL A 9 -0.21 4.07 27.50
C VAL A 9 -1.64 4.54 27.68
N LEU A 10 -2.19 5.21 26.67
CA LEU A 10 -3.59 5.67 26.66
C LEU A 10 -4.48 4.57 26.05
N MET A 11 -5.62 4.30 26.68
CA MET A 11 -6.53 3.21 26.29
C MET A 11 -7.96 3.67 26.00
N SER A 12 -8.21 4.99 26.01
CA SER A 12 -9.51 5.58 25.71
C SER A 12 -9.98 5.26 24.29
N PRO A 13 -11.29 5.33 23.99
CA PRO A 13 -11.78 5.20 22.62
C PRO A 13 -11.08 6.13 21.63
N LEU A 14 -10.82 7.37 22.05
CA LEU A 14 -10.09 8.37 21.26
C LEU A 14 -8.64 7.94 20.97
N ALA A 15 -7.95 7.38 21.98
CA ALA A 15 -6.59 6.88 21.81
C ALA A 15 -6.53 5.69 20.84
N ARG A 16 -7.54 4.82 20.86
CA ARG A 16 -7.66 3.71 19.90
C ARG A 16 -7.92 4.22 18.49
N GLU A 17 -8.80 5.21 18.32
CA GLU A 17 -9.02 5.83 17.02
C GLU A 17 -7.74 6.47 16.49
N TYR A 18 -7.02 7.23 17.32
CA TYR A 18 -5.73 7.82 16.96
C TYR A 18 -4.71 6.75 16.54
N ALA A 19 -4.65 5.62 17.26
CA ALA A 19 -3.80 4.49 16.90
C ALA A 19 -4.19 3.85 15.56
N ASP A 20 -5.48 3.72 15.25
CA ASP A 20 -5.93 3.21 13.94
C ASP A 20 -5.46 4.13 12.80
N TRP A 21 -5.63 5.45 12.96
CA TRP A 21 -5.20 6.42 11.96
C TRP A 21 -3.68 6.44 11.81
N TRP A 22 -2.92 6.26 12.89
CA TRP A 22 -1.47 6.09 12.82
C TRP A 22 -1.07 4.86 12.03
N SER A 23 -1.74 3.73 12.26
CA SER A 23 -1.49 2.51 11.49
C SER A 23 -1.75 2.72 9.99
N VAL A 24 -2.86 3.40 9.64
CA VAL A 24 -3.20 3.72 8.25
C VAL A 24 -2.17 4.66 7.62
N TRP A 25 -1.80 5.72 8.33
CA TRP A 25 -0.80 6.68 7.88
C TRP A 25 0.56 6.01 7.64
N TYR A 26 0.95 5.09 8.51
CA TYR A 26 2.21 4.36 8.39
C TYR A 26 2.24 3.40 7.20
N ASP A 27 1.12 2.74 6.87
CA ASP A 27 0.98 1.92 5.66
C ASP A 27 1.14 2.80 4.39
N LEU A 28 0.55 4.01 4.37
CA LEU A 28 0.73 4.98 3.28
C LEU A 28 2.16 5.51 3.19
N LEU A 29 2.79 5.81 4.33
CA LEU A 29 4.20 6.23 4.38
C LEU A 29 5.13 5.13 3.85
N SER A 30 4.88 3.88 4.24
CA SER A 30 5.64 2.72 3.76
C SER A 30 5.50 2.55 2.25
N ALA A 31 4.29 2.73 1.70
CA ALA A 31 4.08 2.72 0.25
C ALA A 31 4.88 3.83 -0.43
N ARG A 32 4.89 5.04 0.13
CA ARG A 32 5.64 6.18 -0.40
C ARG A 32 7.15 5.97 -0.35
N GLN A 33 7.66 5.37 0.72
CA GLN A 33 9.07 5.03 0.89
C GLN A 33 9.52 3.99 -0.15
N ALA A 34 8.72 2.94 -0.37
CA ALA A 34 9.05 1.94 -1.40
C ALA A 34 9.10 2.57 -2.82
N LEU A 35 8.17 3.48 -3.14
CA LEU A 35 8.20 4.24 -4.40
C LEU A 35 9.41 5.17 -4.50
N HIS A 36 9.80 5.80 -3.39
CA HIS A 36 11.01 6.62 -3.31
C HIS A 36 12.26 5.77 -3.62
N ASP A 37 12.44 4.67 -2.90
CA ASP A 37 13.63 3.83 -2.98
C ASP A 37 13.76 3.15 -4.34
N ARG A 38 12.63 2.83 -4.99
CA ARG A 38 12.60 2.39 -6.38
C ARG A 38 13.31 3.36 -7.32
N ASN A 39 13.19 4.67 -7.11
CA ASN A 39 13.80 5.68 -7.99
C ASN A 39 15.34 5.71 -7.89
N PHE A 40 15.90 5.21 -6.79
CA PHE A 40 17.36 5.08 -6.62
C PHE A 40 17.92 3.80 -7.23
N ILE A 41 17.07 2.86 -7.65
CA ILE A 41 17.49 1.65 -8.34
C ILE A 41 17.60 1.93 -9.85
N PRO A 42 18.79 1.84 -10.49
CA PRO A 42 18.94 2.15 -11.91
C PRO A 42 18.00 1.34 -12.81
N ASN A 43 17.41 1.99 -13.81
CA ASN A 43 16.50 1.35 -14.77
C ASN A 43 17.29 0.58 -15.85
N LYS A 44 17.83 -0.58 -15.47
CA LYS A 44 18.54 -1.50 -16.36
C LYS A 44 18.01 -2.93 -16.19
N PRO A 45 18.15 -3.81 -17.20
CA PRO A 45 17.61 -5.17 -17.14
C PRO A 45 18.04 -5.95 -15.90
N SER A 46 19.29 -5.83 -15.44
CA SER A 46 19.77 -6.54 -14.25
C SER A 46 19.13 -6.11 -12.93
N ASN A 47 18.44 -4.97 -12.91
CA ASN A 47 17.77 -4.43 -11.72
C ASN A 47 16.24 -4.55 -11.77
N MET A 48 15.68 -5.13 -12.83
CA MET A 48 14.23 -5.12 -13.06
C MET A 48 13.45 -5.76 -11.91
N TYR A 49 13.99 -6.83 -11.32
CA TYR A 49 13.35 -7.54 -10.21
C TYR A 49 13.37 -6.71 -8.93
N GLY A 50 14.45 -5.97 -8.65
CA GLY A 50 14.50 -5.06 -7.50
C GLY A 50 13.51 -3.91 -7.63
N ARG A 51 13.43 -3.30 -8.83
CA ARG A 51 12.45 -2.25 -9.12
C ARG A 51 11.01 -2.76 -9.00
N ARG A 52 10.75 -3.99 -9.47
CA ARG A 52 9.46 -4.66 -9.33
C ARG A 52 9.15 -4.96 -7.86
N ALA A 53 10.07 -5.50 -7.09
CA ALA A 53 9.86 -5.77 -5.67
C ALA A 53 9.44 -4.50 -4.90
N MET A 54 10.07 -3.36 -5.20
CA MET A 54 9.68 -2.07 -4.61
C MET A 54 8.28 -1.63 -5.04
N TRP A 55 7.92 -1.80 -6.32
CA TRP A 55 6.57 -1.53 -6.80
C TRP A 55 5.52 -2.40 -6.10
N ASP A 56 5.73 -3.71 -6.06
CA ASP A 56 4.80 -4.64 -5.41
C ASP A 56 4.68 -4.37 -3.91
N GLY A 57 5.80 -4.07 -3.24
CA GLY A 57 5.81 -3.64 -1.84
C GLY A 57 4.99 -2.38 -1.60
N ALA A 58 5.11 -1.38 -2.48
CA ALA A 58 4.31 -0.17 -2.41
C ALA A 58 2.81 -0.45 -2.57
N VAL A 59 2.44 -1.26 -3.57
CA VAL A 59 1.06 -1.65 -3.81
C VAL A 59 0.48 -2.44 -2.64
N VAL A 60 1.24 -3.38 -2.06
CA VAL A 60 0.81 -4.16 -0.90
C VAL A 60 0.57 -3.26 0.31
N ALA A 61 1.52 -2.39 0.66
CA ALA A 61 1.38 -1.46 1.79
C ALA A 61 0.16 -0.55 1.60
N TYR A 62 0.02 0.05 0.42
CA TYR A 62 -1.11 0.91 0.07
C TYR A 62 -2.46 0.18 0.19
N CYS A 63 -2.59 -1.00 -0.43
CA CYS A 63 -3.87 -1.68 -0.53
C CYS A 63 -4.37 -2.30 0.78
N ARG A 64 -3.50 -2.48 1.79
CA ARG A 64 -3.91 -2.98 3.13
C ARG A 64 -4.99 -2.10 3.75
N GLY A 65 -4.85 -0.79 3.63
CA GLY A 65 -5.82 0.18 4.14
C GLY A 65 -7.20 0.12 3.47
N PHE A 66 -7.32 -0.52 2.30
CA PHE A 66 -8.55 -0.57 1.50
C PHE A 66 -9.18 -1.96 1.45
N LYS A 67 -8.58 -2.95 2.10
CA LYS A 67 -9.21 -4.27 2.23
C LYS A 67 -10.41 -4.21 3.17
N PRO A 68 -11.47 -5.02 2.92
CA PRO A 68 -12.65 -5.04 3.77
C PRO A 68 -12.28 -5.18 5.24
N GLY A 69 -12.77 -4.25 6.05
CA GLY A 69 -12.46 -4.18 7.47
C GLY A 69 -12.42 -2.74 7.97
N ARG A 70 -11.94 -2.57 9.20
CA ARG A 70 -11.94 -1.28 9.91
C ARG A 70 -11.24 -0.18 9.12
N GLN A 71 -10.06 -0.46 8.55
CA GLN A 71 -9.28 0.55 7.81
C GLN A 71 -9.96 1.02 6.51
N SER A 72 -10.63 0.13 5.77
CA SER A 72 -11.36 0.53 4.56
C SER A 72 -12.50 1.51 4.83
N ALA A 73 -13.16 1.40 5.99
CA ALA A 73 -14.20 2.33 6.40
C ALA A 73 -13.62 3.71 6.74
N LEU A 74 -12.37 3.77 7.23
CA LEU A 74 -11.67 5.02 7.53
C LEU A 74 -11.22 5.72 6.24
N LEU A 75 -10.57 5.00 5.31
CA LEU A 75 -10.03 5.61 4.09
C LEU A 75 -11.08 5.88 3.01
N GLY A 76 -12.19 5.13 2.99
CA GLY A 76 -13.24 5.25 1.98
C GLY A 76 -13.71 6.69 1.73
N PRO A 77 -14.07 7.47 2.77
CA PRO A 77 -14.46 8.88 2.61
C PRO A 77 -13.40 9.77 1.98
N LEU A 78 -12.10 9.50 2.22
CA LEU A 78 -11.00 10.30 1.66
C LEU A 78 -10.83 10.09 0.14
N LEU A 79 -11.36 8.99 -0.41
CA LEU A 79 -11.34 8.73 -1.85
C LEU A 79 -12.18 9.75 -2.65
N ASN A 80 -13.09 10.46 -1.99
CA ASN A 80 -13.89 11.53 -2.62
C ASN A 80 -13.04 12.77 -2.97
N SER A 81 -11.83 12.89 -2.40
CA SER A 81 -10.88 13.96 -2.73
C SER A 81 -10.01 13.64 -3.95
N LEU A 82 -10.13 12.44 -4.52
CA LEU A 82 -9.37 12.04 -5.70
C LEU A 82 -10.01 12.59 -6.98
N THR A 83 -9.19 13.11 -7.88
CA THR A 83 -9.58 13.37 -9.27
C THR A 83 -9.90 12.05 -10.00
N PRO A 84 -10.61 12.08 -11.15
CA PRO A 84 -10.89 10.88 -11.92
C PRO A 84 -9.64 10.08 -12.30
N LEU A 85 -8.53 10.76 -12.65
CA LEU A 85 -7.26 10.10 -12.97
C LEU A 85 -6.67 9.41 -11.74
N GLN A 86 -6.66 10.09 -10.59
CA GLN A 86 -6.16 9.53 -9.33
C GLN A 86 -7.01 8.35 -8.87
N ARG A 87 -8.33 8.42 -9.07
CA ARG A 87 -9.24 7.30 -8.79
C ARG A 87 -8.94 6.11 -9.67
N ALA A 88 -8.68 6.32 -10.96
CA ALA A 88 -8.25 5.25 -11.85
C ALA A 88 -6.93 4.60 -11.39
N ARG A 89 -5.94 5.39 -10.91
CA ARG A 89 -4.69 4.83 -10.35
C ARG A 89 -4.91 4.04 -9.06
N HIS A 90 -5.83 4.49 -8.20
CA HIS A 90 -6.26 3.73 -7.03
C HIS A 90 -6.86 2.37 -7.42
N ASP A 91 -7.80 2.37 -8.37
CA ASP A 91 -8.47 1.15 -8.83
C ASP A 91 -7.47 0.19 -9.53
N GLU A 92 -6.54 0.72 -10.33
CA GLU A 92 -5.45 -0.05 -10.94
C GLU A 92 -4.52 -0.69 -9.89
N ALA A 93 -4.18 0.02 -8.81
CA ALA A 93 -3.37 -0.54 -7.73
C ALA A 93 -4.10 -1.67 -7.00
N LEU A 94 -5.40 -1.51 -6.71
CA LEU A 94 -6.23 -2.59 -6.15
C LEU A 94 -6.27 -3.79 -7.08
N HIS A 95 -6.50 -3.56 -8.39
CA HIS A 95 -6.50 -4.61 -9.41
C HIS A 95 -5.14 -5.33 -9.47
N TRP A 96 -4.03 -4.59 -9.49
CA TRP A 96 -2.69 -5.15 -9.48
C TRP A 96 -2.48 -6.04 -8.24
N ARG A 97 -2.86 -5.56 -7.06
CA ARG A 97 -2.72 -6.33 -5.82
C ARG A 97 -3.55 -7.60 -5.82
N ASP A 98 -4.81 -7.54 -6.25
CA ASP A 98 -5.71 -8.68 -6.28
C ASP A 98 -5.35 -9.69 -7.39
N LYS A 99 -5.08 -9.22 -8.59
CA LYS A 99 -4.99 -10.08 -9.78
C LYS A 99 -3.58 -10.47 -10.16
N HIS A 100 -2.57 -9.69 -9.76
CA HIS A 100 -1.17 -9.92 -10.07
C HIS A 100 -0.41 -10.44 -8.85
N ILE A 101 -0.48 -9.74 -7.71
CA ILE A 101 0.32 -10.10 -6.53
C ILE A 101 -0.30 -11.30 -5.79
N ALA A 102 -1.60 -11.24 -5.47
CA ALA A 102 -2.24 -12.25 -4.62
C ALA A 102 -2.61 -13.53 -5.36
N HIS A 103 -3.14 -13.43 -6.58
CA HIS A 103 -3.75 -14.58 -7.26
C HIS A 103 -3.14 -14.94 -8.63
N ARG A 104 -2.30 -14.10 -9.23
CA ARG A 104 -1.65 -14.37 -10.54
C ARG A 104 -2.63 -14.92 -11.61
N VAL A 105 -3.82 -14.33 -11.69
CA VAL A 105 -4.93 -14.81 -12.56
C VAL A 105 -5.15 -13.95 -13.80
N ASP A 106 -4.54 -12.77 -13.87
CA ASP A 106 -4.72 -11.87 -15.02
C ASP A 106 -3.83 -12.29 -16.18
N LYS A 107 -4.43 -12.92 -17.21
CA LYS A 107 -3.72 -13.36 -18.42
C LYS A 107 -3.07 -12.22 -19.22
N LYS A 108 -3.46 -10.96 -18.99
CA LYS A 108 -2.82 -9.79 -19.59
C LYS A 108 -1.53 -9.41 -18.88
N LEU A 109 -1.43 -9.72 -17.59
CA LEU A 109 -0.26 -9.42 -16.77
C LEU A 109 0.66 -10.61 -16.63
N GLU A 110 0.16 -11.84 -16.67
CA GLU A 110 0.95 -13.07 -16.62
C GLU A 110 0.40 -14.12 -17.59
N HIS A 111 1.25 -14.61 -18.47
CA HIS A 111 0.92 -15.66 -19.42
C HIS A 111 1.81 -16.88 -19.16
N VAL A 112 1.19 -18.01 -18.78
CA VAL A 112 1.86 -19.30 -18.69
C VAL A 112 1.51 -20.10 -19.93
N ALA A 113 2.52 -20.50 -20.69
CA ALA A 113 2.37 -21.37 -21.85
C ALA A 113 3.12 -22.68 -21.63
N VAL A 114 2.50 -23.78 -22.03
CA VAL A 114 3.15 -25.10 -22.10
C VAL A 114 3.27 -25.46 -23.57
N THR A 115 4.50 -25.63 -24.03
CA THR A 115 4.81 -25.96 -25.42
C THR A 115 5.35 -27.37 -25.45
N ALA A 116 4.77 -28.24 -26.28
CA ALA A 116 5.34 -29.54 -26.61
C ALA A 116 6.12 -29.41 -27.93
N MET A 117 7.36 -29.89 -27.94
CA MET A 117 8.09 -30.13 -29.18
C MET A 117 7.76 -31.54 -29.63
N VAL A 118 7.39 -31.68 -30.90
CA VAL A 118 7.09 -32.96 -31.54
C VAL A 118 8.10 -33.24 -32.64
N ASP A 119 8.47 -34.51 -32.81
CA ASP A 119 9.33 -34.94 -33.90
C ASP A 119 8.55 -35.08 -35.22
N ALA A 120 9.23 -35.54 -36.28
CA ALA A 120 8.63 -35.73 -37.60
C ALA A 120 7.51 -36.78 -37.61
N ASP A 121 7.50 -37.71 -36.66
CA ASP A 121 6.51 -38.77 -36.52
C ASP A 121 5.34 -38.37 -35.60
N GLY A 122 5.35 -37.12 -35.11
CA GLY A 122 4.34 -36.59 -34.21
C GLY A 122 4.47 -37.05 -32.77
N GLN A 123 5.59 -37.66 -32.38
CA GLN A 123 5.85 -38.04 -30.99
C GLN A 123 6.36 -36.84 -30.20
N VAL A 124 5.87 -36.67 -28.97
CA VAL A 124 6.34 -35.61 -28.08
C VAL A 124 7.76 -35.93 -27.62
N VAL A 125 8.70 -35.06 -27.98
CA VAL A 125 10.13 -35.20 -27.63
C VAL A 125 10.47 -34.39 -26.37
N GLU A 126 9.81 -33.25 -26.16
CA GLU A 126 10.03 -32.38 -25.00
C GLU A 126 8.76 -31.60 -24.66
N VAL A 127 8.57 -31.31 -23.38
CA VAL A 127 7.53 -30.38 -22.89
C VAL A 127 8.22 -29.29 -22.09
N GLN A 128 8.01 -28.04 -22.50
CA GLN A 128 8.58 -26.86 -21.85
C GLN A 128 7.45 -25.95 -21.33
N GLY A 129 7.59 -25.50 -20.09
CA GLY A 129 6.79 -24.40 -19.54
C GLY A 129 7.51 -23.06 -19.72
N SER A 130 6.77 -22.02 -20.11
CA SER A 130 7.27 -20.64 -20.12
C SER A 130 6.29 -19.72 -19.40
N VAL A 131 6.83 -18.69 -18.74
CA VAL A 131 6.05 -17.66 -18.03
C VAL A 131 6.49 -16.30 -18.54
N THR A 132 5.55 -15.55 -19.11
CA THR A 132 5.74 -14.16 -19.51
C THR A 132 4.97 -13.28 -18.54
N THR A 133 5.62 -12.32 -17.90
CA THR A 133 4.99 -11.42 -16.93
C THR A 133 5.23 -9.95 -17.31
N THR A 134 4.19 -9.13 -17.16
CA THR A 134 4.30 -7.68 -17.16
C THR A 134 5.06 -7.28 -15.91
N MET A 135 6.29 -6.81 -16.10
CA MET A 135 7.17 -6.51 -14.98
C MET A 135 6.59 -5.39 -14.12
N MET A 136 6.17 -4.25 -14.69
CA MET A 136 5.59 -3.13 -13.94
C MET A 136 4.69 -2.29 -14.87
N PRO A 137 3.82 -1.43 -14.33
CA PRO A 137 3.16 -0.39 -15.13
C PRO A 137 4.17 0.57 -15.78
N PRO A 138 3.75 1.35 -16.80
CA PRO A 138 4.56 2.45 -17.33
C PRO A 138 4.98 3.43 -16.24
N GLU A 139 6.15 4.04 -16.38
CA GLU A 139 6.71 4.95 -15.37
C GLU A 139 5.77 6.12 -15.04
N SER A 140 5.06 6.65 -16.04
CA SER A 140 4.05 7.71 -15.84
C SER A 140 2.92 7.27 -14.90
N ALA A 141 2.43 6.03 -15.01
CA ALA A 141 1.40 5.51 -14.12
C ALA A 141 1.90 5.35 -12.69
N ILE A 142 3.17 4.94 -12.51
CA ILE A 142 3.80 4.82 -11.19
C ILE A 142 3.95 6.19 -10.53
N LEU A 143 4.36 7.20 -11.29
CA LEU A 143 4.47 8.58 -10.81
C LEU A 143 3.11 9.17 -10.42
N GLU A 144 2.07 8.93 -11.22
CA GLU A 144 0.71 9.35 -10.86
C GLU A 144 0.18 8.61 -9.62
N PHE A 145 0.47 7.31 -9.48
CA PHE A 145 0.14 6.57 -8.27
C PHE A 145 0.85 7.13 -7.02
N ALA A 146 2.12 7.50 -7.13
CA ALA A 146 2.86 8.14 -6.03
C ALA A 146 2.15 9.41 -5.53
N LYS A 147 1.59 10.23 -6.44
CA LYS A 147 0.80 11.41 -6.07
C LYS A 147 -0.48 11.06 -5.32
N VAL A 148 -1.12 9.93 -5.64
CA VAL A 148 -2.29 9.44 -4.89
C VAL A 148 -1.88 9.07 -3.46
N VAL A 149 -0.76 8.35 -3.30
CA VAL A 149 -0.25 7.98 -1.98
C VAL A 149 0.08 9.22 -1.15
N ASP A 150 0.78 10.20 -1.73
CA ASP A 150 1.13 11.45 -1.06
C ASP A 150 -0.12 12.22 -0.62
N LEU A 151 -1.10 12.42 -1.51
CA LEU A 151 -2.34 13.11 -1.20
C LEU A 151 -3.08 12.45 -0.03
N LEU A 152 -3.27 11.13 -0.07
CA LEU A 152 -3.99 10.42 0.99
C LEU A 152 -3.22 10.42 2.31
N LYS A 153 -1.88 10.28 2.27
CA LYS A 153 -1.02 10.39 3.44
C LYS A 153 -1.18 11.76 4.11
N ASP A 154 -1.16 12.82 3.32
CA ASP A 154 -1.27 14.20 3.81
C ASP A 154 -2.68 14.48 4.35
N LEU A 155 -3.73 14.00 3.67
CA LEU A 155 -5.10 14.09 4.19
C LEU A 155 -5.28 13.35 5.52
N VAL A 156 -4.71 12.16 5.69
CA VAL A 156 -4.75 11.44 6.98
C VAL A 156 -4.04 12.24 8.06
N TRP A 157 -2.88 12.81 7.76
CA TRP A 157 -2.14 13.64 8.71
C TRP A 157 -2.93 14.89 9.12
N GLU A 158 -3.31 15.70 8.14
CA GLU A 158 -3.90 17.03 8.37
C GLU A 158 -5.34 16.95 8.88
N LYS A 159 -6.14 16.01 8.37
CA LYS A 159 -7.58 15.96 8.68
C LYS A 159 -7.92 15.03 9.83
N ARG A 160 -7.03 14.09 10.20
CA ARG A 160 -7.30 13.11 11.25
C ARG A 160 -6.28 13.16 12.38
N LEU A 161 -5.00 12.92 12.09
CA LEU A 161 -3.99 12.80 13.15
C LEU A 161 -3.79 14.11 13.91
N VAL A 162 -3.59 15.24 13.23
CA VAL A 162 -3.36 16.52 13.89
C VAL A 162 -4.55 16.94 14.78
N PRO A 163 -5.81 16.89 14.32
CA PRO A 163 -6.97 17.17 15.18
C PRO A 163 -7.08 16.20 16.37
N LEU A 164 -6.97 14.89 16.14
CA LEU A 164 -7.10 13.89 17.19
C LEU A 164 -6.01 14.00 18.26
N GLU A 165 -4.80 14.42 17.89
CA GLU A 165 -3.73 14.68 18.86
C GLU A 165 -4.08 15.83 19.81
N ALA A 166 -4.70 16.90 19.29
CA ALA A 166 -5.16 18.01 20.12
C ALA A 166 -6.28 17.55 21.07
N ASP A 167 -7.25 16.80 20.55
CA ASP A 167 -8.36 16.25 21.34
C ASP A 167 -7.84 15.30 22.45
N LEU A 168 -6.84 14.47 22.15
CA LEU A 168 -6.22 13.57 23.13
C LEU A 168 -5.48 14.30 24.24
N LYS A 169 -4.77 15.39 23.90
CA LYS A 169 -4.11 16.23 24.91
C LYS A 169 -5.15 16.85 25.84
N GLN A 170 -6.26 17.34 25.28
CA GLN A 170 -7.36 17.90 26.05
C GLN A 170 -8.05 16.83 26.93
N GLU A 171 -8.33 15.63 26.41
CA GLU A 171 -8.90 14.52 27.19
C GLU A 171 -8.00 14.20 28.40
N TYR A 172 -6.68 14.14 28.16
CA TYR A 172 -5.70 13.87 29.21
C TYR A 172 -5.63 15.00 30.26
N GLU A 173 -5.72 16.26 29.85
CA GLU A 173 -5.74 17.41 30.78
C GLU A 173 -6.98 17.41 31.68
N ILE A 174 -8.14 17.03 31.15
CA ILE A 174 -9.41 17.03 31.88
C ILE A 174 -9.52 15.82 32.82
N HIS A 175 -9.18 14.63 32.33
CA HIS A 175 -9.47 13.37 33.02
C HIS A 175 -8.24 12.71 33.65
N GLY A 176 -7.03 13.20 33.38
CA GLY A 176 -5.79 12.55 33.78
C GLY A 176 -5.55 11.22 33.07
N VAL A 177 -4.84 10.29 33.71
CA VAL A 177 -4.69 8.91 33.20
C VAL A 177 -6.03 8.21 33.35
N VAL A 178 -6.81 8.12 32.26
CA VAL A 178 -8.02 7.28 32.23
C VAL A 178 -7.58 5.81 32.27
N PRO A 179 -7.83 5.05 33.36
CA PRO A 179 -7.49 3.63 33.39
C PRO A 179 -8.35 2.88 32.36
N PRO A 180 -7.85 1.77 31.80
CA PRO A 180 -8.63 0.97 30.86
C PRO A 180 -9.91 0.49 31.56
N THR A 181 -11.07 0.91 31.05
CA THR A 181 -12.32 0.22 31.35
C THR A 181 -12.27 -1.13 30.65
N GLY A 182 -12.28 -2.19 31.47
CA GLY A 182 -12.28 -3.59 31.02
C GLY A 182 -13.53 -3.96 30.24
#